data_AF-A0A8J7H7S9-F1
#
_entry.id   AF-A0A8J7H7S9-F1
#
_cell.length_a   1.000
_cell.length_b   1.000
_cell.length_c   1.000
_cell.angle_alpha   90.00
_cell.angle_beta   90.00
_cell.angle_gamma   90.00
#
_symmetry.space_group_name_H-M   'P 1'
#
loop_
_entity.id
_entity.type
_entity.pdbx_description
1 polymer ?
#
loop_
_entity_poly.entity_id
_entity_poly.type
_entity_poly.pdbx_seq_one_letter_code
_entity_poly.pdbx_strand_id
1 'polypeptide(L)'
;MMLTDYEWQAIELSLKVSITAVIFSLPLGILAAWVLVRCRFPGKSLLDSIIYLPLVLPPVVIGYLLLIGMGRTGIIGQWLYEWFGLSFSWRGAALASAVIAFPLMVRAIRLALEAVDTRLELAARTLGEFGATITFVSNIPGETRTIPSAMYTLIQTPGAGADAVRLCVIAILLSMASLLLSEWLTRWGRKRLGV
;
A
#
# COMPACT_ATOMS: atom_id res chain seq x y z
N MET A 1 -35.68 -19.50 17.77
CA MET A 1 -36.21 -18.14 17.55
C MET A 1 -35.82 -17.75 16.14
N MET A 2 -36.76 -17.78 15.19
CA MET A 2 -36.48 -17.32 13.82
C MET A 2 -36.52 -15.79 13.82
N LEU A 3 -35.51 -15.18 13.22
CA LEU A 3 -35.42 -13.72 13.07
C LEU A 3 -36.66 -13.21 12.32
N THR A 4 -37.14 -12.04 12.71
CA THR A 4 -38.20 -11.33 12.03
C THR A 4 -37.71 -10.77 10.69
N ASP A 5 -38.62 -10.56 9.73
CA ASP A 5 -38.28 -9.99 8.42
C ASP A 5 -37.61 -8.61 8.54
N TYR A 6 -37.97 -7.83 9.58
CA TYR A 6 -37.36 -6.54 9.88
C TYR A 6 -35.89 -6.68 10.29
N GLU A 7 -35.58 -7.64 11.15
CA GLU A 7 -34.20 -7.92 11.59
C GLU A 7 -33.33 -8.37 10.40
N TRP A 8 -33.88 -9.23 9.53
CA TRP A 8 -33.17 -9.68 8.33
C TRP A 8 -32.85 -8.52 7.38
N GLN A 9 -33.82 -7.64 7.12
CA GLN A 9 -33.62 -6.45 6.28
C GLN A 9 -32.57 -5.49 6.87
N ALA A 10 -32.57 -5.29 8.18
CA ALA A 10 -31.60 -4.44 8.85
C ALA A 10 -30.17 -5.00 8.74
N ILE A 11 -30.01 -6.32 8.89
CA ILE A 11 -28.73 -7.01 8.72
C ILE A 11 -28.25 -6.91 7.27
N GLU A 12 -29.11 -7.23 6.30
CA GLU A 12 -28.76 -7.18 4.88
C GLU A 12 -28.32 -5.77 4.45
N LEU A 13 -29.08 -4.75 4.86
CA LEU A 13 -28.76 -3.36 4.55
C LEU A 13 -27.42 -2.94 5.17
N SER A 14 -27.19 -3.26 6.45
CA SER A 14 -25.95 -2.92 7.14
C SER A 14 -24.73 -3.60 6.51
N LEU A 15 -24.88 -4.88 6.13
CA LEU A 15 -23.82 -5.65 5.46
C LEU A 15 -23.52 -5.06 4.07
N LYS A 16 -24.56 -4.77 3.28
CA LYS A 16 -24.41 -4.16 1.95
C LYS A 16 -23.72 -2.80 2.02
N VAL A 17 -24.13 -1.95 2.96
CA VAL A 17 -23.56 -0.62 3.18
C VAL A 17 -22.09 -0.72 3.57
N SER A 18 -21.76 -1.54 4.56
CA SER A 18 -20.38 -1.69 5.06
C SER A 18 -19.45 -2.32 4.03
N ILE A 19 -19.86 -3.39 3.34
CA ILE A 19 -19.07 -4.02 2.27
C ILE A 19 -18.76 -3.01 1.16
N THR A 20 -19.78 -2.30 0.70
CA THR A 20 -19.60 -1.29 -0.36
C THR A 20 -18.65 -0.19 0.11
N ALA A 21 -18.83 0.33 1.32
CA ALA A 21 -17.95 1.33 1.90
C ALA A 21 -16.48 0.86 1.92
N VAL A 22 -16.23 -0.37 2.39
CA VAL A 22 -14.87 -0.95 2.47
C VAL A 22 -14.28 -1.14 1.07
N ILE A 23 -15.01 -1.74 0.13
CA ILE A 23 -14.48 -2.02 -1.23
C ILE A 23 -13.99 -0.74 -1.90
N PHE A 24 -14.73 0.36 -1.79
CA PHE A 24 -14.36 1.62 -2.43
C PHE A 24 -13.32 2.42 -1.65
N SER A 25 -13.37 2.39 -0.31
CA SER A 25 -12.44 3.17 0.51
C SER A 25 -11.10 2.48 0.74
N LEU A 26 -11.04 1.14 0.70
CA LEU A 26 -9.82 0.37 1.00
C LEU A 26 -8.67 0.68 0.05
N PRO A 27 -8.82 0.69 -1.30
CA PRO A 27 -7.72 1.05 -2.20
C PRO A 27 -7.20 2.46 -1.95
N LEU A 28 -8.11 3.41 -1.68
CA LEU A 28 -7.76 4.79 -1.34
C LEU A 28 -7.05 4.89 0.01
N GLY A 29 -7.47 4.11 0.99
CA GLY A 29 -6.86 4.03 2.31
C GLY A 29 -5.45 3.46 2.25
N ILE A 30 -5.27 2.40 1.45
CA ILE A 30 -3.95 1.81 1.19
C ILE A 30 -3.03 2.82 0.51
N LEU A 31 -3.51 3.50 -0.53
CA LEU A 31 -2.74 4.51 -1.25
C LEU A 31 -2.34 5.66 -0.31
N ALA A 32 -3.29 6.20 0.46
CA ALA A 32 -3.03 7.30 1.40
C ALA A 32 -2.03 6.88 2.48
N ALA A 33 -2.21 5.70 3.09
CA ALA A 33 -1.28 5.16 4.07
C ALA A 33 0.11 4.95 3.47
N TRP A 34 0.19 4.40 2.25
CA TRP A 34 1.44 4.19 1.55
C TRP A 34 2.17 5.50 1.27
N VAL A 35 1.46 6.53 0.77
CA VAL A 35 2.02 7.87 0.55
C VAL A 35 2.52 8.47 1.86
N LEU A 36 1.74 8.37 2.94
CA LEU A 36 2.11 8.88 4.26
C LEU A 36 3.27 8.11 4.90
N VAL A 37 3.46 6.83 4.61
CA VAL A 37 4.60 6.07 5.15
C VAL A 37 5.85 6.29 4.31
N ARG A 38 5.73 6.17 2.98
CA ARG A 38 6.87 6.03 2.07
C ARG A 38 7.33 7.34 1.43
N CYS A 39 6.45 8.33 1.27
CA CYS A 39 6.81 9.59 0.64
C CYS A 39 7.20 10.66 1.68
N ARG A 40 8.25 11.44 1.37
CA ARG A 40 8.70 12.63 2.11
C ARG A 40 8.49 13.84 1.21
N PHE A 41 7.47 14.64 1.48
CA PHE A 41 7.13 15.83 0.70
C PHE A 41 6.63 16.95 1.64
N PRO A 42 6.78 18.23 1.27
CA PRO A 42 6.50 19.36 2.17
C PRO A 42 5.03 19.46 2.63
N GLY A 43 4.07 18.97 1.83
CA GLY A 43 2.64 18.98 2.15
C GLY A 43 2.13 17.82 3.01
N LYS A 44 3.02 16.94 3.49
CA LYS A 44 2.63 15.70 4.18
C LYS A 44 1.83 15.93 5.46
N SER A 45 2.20 16.93 6.25
CA SER A 45 1.50 17.26 7.51
C SER A 45 0.08 17.76 7.26
N LEU A 46 -0.14 18.51 6.18
CA LEU A 46 -1.47 18.96 5.79
C LEU A 46 -2.34 17.78 5.36
N LEU A 47 -1.80 16.87 4.55
CA LEU A 47 -2.53 15.67 4.13
C LEU A 47 -2.90 14.79 5.33
N ASP A 48 -1.96 14.56 6.25
CA ASP A 48 -2.19 13.82 7.49
C ASP A 48 -3.31 14.49 8.30
N SER A 49 -3.24 15.81 8.49
CA SER A 49 -4.26 16.57 9.21
C SER A 49 -5.65 16.47 8.56
N ILE A 50 -5.75 16.56 7.24
CA ILE A 50 -7.03 16.44 6.51
C ILE A 50 -7.62 15.03 6.68
N ILE A 51 -6.79 13.99 6.59
CA ILE A 51 -7.24 12.60 6.74
C ILE A 51 -7.74 12.34 8.16
N TYR A 52 -7.09 12.88 9.18
CA TYR A 52 -7.48 12.67 10.58
C TYR A 52 -8.50 13.69 11.11
N LEU A 53 -8.78 14.75 10.36
CA LEU A 53 -9.73 15.79 10.75
C LEU A 53 -11.09 15.24 11.19
N PRO A 54 -11.73 14.27 10.49
CA PRO A 54 -13.01 13.73 10.92
C PRO A 54 -12.96 13.09 12.30
N LEU A 55 -11.81 12.57 12.75
CA LEU A 55 -11.69 11.92 14.05
C LEU A 55 -11.68 12.94 15.21
N VAL A 56 -11.29 14.19 14.94
CA VAL A 56 -11.22 15.27 15.93
C VAL A 56 -12.54 16.03 16.03
N LEU A 57 -13.34 16.03 14.96
CA LEU A 57 -14.62 16.72 14.92
C LEU A 57 -15.69 15.96 15.75
N PRO A 58 -16.60 16.67 16.43
CA PRO A 58 -17.75 16.03 17.07
C PRO A 58 -18.59 15.24 16.05
N PRO A 59 -19.13 14.06 16.40
CA PRO A 59 -19.87 13.21 15.45
C PRO A 59 -21.05 13.93 14.77
N VAL A 60 -21.72 14.80 15.52
CA VAL A 60 -22.84 15.62 15.02
C VAL A 60 -22.37 16.60 13.94
N VAL A 61 -21.19 17.20 14.10
CA VAL A 61 -20.62 18.12 13.11
C VAL A 61 -20.28 17.37 11.83
N ILE A 62 -19.74 16.16 11.92
CA ILE A 62 -19.46 15.32 10.75
C ILE A 62 -20.75 14.98 10.01
N GLY A 63 -21.78 14.54 10.75
CA GLY A 63 -23.09 14.25 10.17
C GLY A 63 -23.70 15.45 9.46
N TYR A 64 -23.60 16.64 10.07
CA TYR A 64 -24.08 17.89 9.47
C TYR A 64 -23.27 18.30 8.23
N LEU A 65 -21.95 18.18 8.25
CA LEU A 65 -21.09 18.45 7.09
C LEU A 65 -21.37 17.50 5.94
N LEU A 66 -21.60 16.20 6.23
CA LEU A 66 -22.01 15.23 5.22
C LEU A 66 -23.41 15.55 4.67
N LEU A 67 -24.35 15.96 5.51
CA LEU A 67 -25.69 16.37 5.09
C LEU A 67 -25.67 17.61 4.19
N ILE A 68 -24.86 18.63 4.48
CA ILE A 68 -24.72 19.81 3.62
C ILE A 68 -23.94 19.46 2.35
N GLY A 69 -22.83 18.74 2.50
CA GLY A 69 -21.94 18.41 1.40
C GLY A 69 -22.58 17.49 0.38
N MET A 70 -23.25 16.41 0.85
CA MET A 70 -23.98 15.44 0.02
C MET A 70 -25.48 15.76 -0.14
N GLY A 71 -25.97 16.82 0.48
CA GLY A 71 -27.36 17.25 0.34
C GLY A 71 -27.67 17.64 -1.10
N ARG A 72 -28.97 17.65 -1.44
CA ARG A 72 -29.48 17.95 -2.79
C ARG A 72 -29.04 19.32 -3.36
N THR A 73 -28.60 20.24 -2.49
CA THR A 73 -28.12 21.59 -2.83
C THR A 73 -26.62 21.81 -2.53
N GLY A 74 -25.88 20.76 -2.16
CA GLY A 74 -24.44 20.85 -1.87
C GLY A 74 -23.57 20.83 -3.13
N ILE A 75 -22.42 21.50 -3.09
CA ILE A 75 -21.45 21.59 -4.20
C ILE A 75 -20.99 20.19 -4.68
N ILE A 76 -20.73 19.29 -3.73
CA ILE A 76 -20.33 17.90 -4.03
C ILE A 76 -21.56 17.04 -4.29
N GLY A 77 -22.64 17.25 -3.53
CA GLY A 77 -23.89 16.49 -3.61
C GLY A 77 -24.60 16.63 -4.95
N GLN A 78 -24.59 17.80 -5.59
CA GLN A 78 -25.19 18.00 -6.91
C GLN A 78 -24.43 17.24 -8.02
N TRP A 79 -23.10 17.35 -8.04
CA TRP A 79 -22.25 16.61 -8.98
C TRP A 79 -22.36 15.09 -8.79
N LEU A 80 -22.38 14.64 -7.54
CA LEU A 80 -22.51 13.22 -7.18
C LEU A 80 -23.94 12.70 -7.38
N TYR A 81 -24.96 13.55 -7.29
CA TYR A 81 -26.34 13.23 -7.63
C TYR A 81 -26.52 13.05 -9.14
N GLU A 82 -25.90 13.90 -9.96
CA GLU A 82 -25.93 13.81 -11.42
C GLU A 82 -25.25 12.52 -11.94
N TRP A 83 -24.13 12.10 -11.33
CA TRP A 83 -23.41 10.89 -11.76
C TRP A 83 -23.86 9.59 -11.07
N PHE A 84 -24.26 9.64 -9.79
CA PHE A 84 -24.52 8.43 -8.98
C PHE A 84 -25.94 8.35 -8.37
N GLY A 85 -26.78 9.37 -8.52
CA GLY A 85 -28.15 9.40 -7.99
C GLY A 85 -28.22 9.38 -6.47
N LEU A 86 -27.27 10.03 -5.79
CA LEU A 86 -27.13 10.00 -4.34
C LEU A 86 -28.00 11.06 -3.66
N SER A 87 -29.27 10.73 -3.41
CA SER A 87 -30.06 11.40 -2.37
C SER A 87 -30.77 10.33 -1.55
N PHE A 88 -30.58 10.35 -0.23
CA PHE A 88 -31.29 9.52 0.75
C PHE A 88 -31.40 8.01 0.41
N SER A 89 -30.31 7.42 -0.08
CA SER A 89 -30.23 5.98 -0.40
C SER A 89 -29.17 5.27 0.42
N TRP A 90 -29.20 3.94 0.43
CA TRP A 90 -28.18 3.09 1.06
C TRP A 90 -26.75 3.42 0.60
N ARG A 91 -26.59 3.97 -0.61
CA ARG A 91 -25.29 4.43 -1.14
C ARG A 91 -24.77 5.66 -0.40
N GLY A 92 -25.65 6.57 0.02
CA GLY A 92 -25.28 7.73 0.85
C GLY A 92 -24.81 7.29 2.24
N ALA A 93 -25.51 6.32 2.84
CA ALA A 93 -25.07 5.70 4.08
C ALA A 93 -23.70 5.01 3.94
N ALA A 94 -23.43 4.36 2.80
CA ALA A 94 -22.13 3.75 2.51
C ALA A 94 -21.02 4.78 2.39
N LEU A 95 -21.26 5.91 1.71
CA LEU A 95 -20.26 6.98 1.60
C LEU A 95 -19.98 7.63 2.96
N ALA A 96 -21.03 7.93 3.74
CA ALA A 96 -20.88 8.47 5.08
C ALA A 96 -20.07 7.53 5.99
N SER A 97 -20.39 6.23 5.96
CA SER A 97 -19.66 5.20 6.70
C SER A 97 -18.19 5.12 6.25
N ALA A 98 -17.93 5.21 4.95
CA ALA A 98 -16.59 5.24 4.40
C ALA A 98 -15.80 6.45 4.91
N VAL A 99 -16.35 7.66 4.85
CA VAL A 99 -15.69 8.89 5.29
C VAL A 99 -15.34 8.85 6.78
N ILE A 100 -16.25 8.34 7.62
CA ILE A 100 -16.03 8.25 9.07
C ILE A 100 -15.02 7.16 9.42
N ALA A 101 -15.05 6.02 8.73
CA ALA A 101 -14.13 4.90 8.97
C ALA A 101 -12.74 5.12 8.34
N PHE A 102 -12.63 5.98 7.32
CA PHE A 102 -11.41 6.20 6.56
C PHE A 102 -10.17 6.54 7.41
N PRO A 103 -10.21 7.47 8.38
CA PRO A 103 -9.03 7.82 9.17
C PRO A 103 -8.52 6.64 10.00
N LEU A 104 -9.43 5.84 10.54
CA LEU A 104 -9.11 4.64 11.32
C LEU A 104 -8.49 3.55 10.43
N MET A 105 -9.04 3.37 9.23
CA MET A 105 -8.50 2.43 8.25
C MET A 105 -7.09 2.82 7.79
N VAL A 106 -6.86 4.10 7.47
CA VAL A 106 -5.53 4.62 7.11
C VAL A 106 -4.54 4.38 8.26
N ARG A 107 -4.95 4.62 9.51
CA ARG A 107 -4.11 4.37 10.69
C ARG A 107 -3.72 2.91 10.81
N ALA A 108 -4.68 1.99 10.69
CA ALA A 108 -4.42 0.56 10.78
C ALA A 108 -3.47 0.08 9.68
N ILE A 109 -3.70 0.51 8.43
CA ILE A 109 -2.83 0.16 7.30
C ILE A 109 -1.43 0.75 7.49
N ARG A 110 -1.33 2.00 7.96
CA ARG A 110 -0.04 2.65 8.24
C ARG A 110 0.76 1.87 9.27
N LEU A 111 0.14 1.48 10.38
CA LEU A 111 0.79 0.65 11.40
C LEU A 111 1.26 -0.69 10.82
N ALA A 112 0.45 -1.33 9.97
CA ALA A 112 0.85 -2.57 9.29
C ALA A 112 2.04 -2.35 8.34
N LEU A 113 2.04 -1.27 7.56
CA LEU A 113 3.13 -0.93 6.63
C LEU A 113 4.43 -0.54 7.35
N GLU A 114 4.34 0.09 8.52
CA GLU A 114 5.48 0.46 9.36
C GLU A 114 6.03 -0.75 10.12
N ALA A 115 5.22 -1.79 10.36
CA ALA A 115 5.64 -3.02 11.03
C ALA A 115 6.45 -3.98 10.13
N VAL A 116 6.41 -3.80 8.80
CA VAL A 116 7.20 -4.63 7.88
C VAL A 116 8.68 -4.25 7.96
N ASP A 117 9.54 -5.22 8.31
CA ASP A 117 10.98 -5.04 8.32
C ASP A 117 11.49 -4.70 6.91
N THR A 118 12.26 -3.61 6.79
CA THR A 118 12.90 -3.19 5.54
C THR A 118 13.75 -4.29 4.91
N ARG A 119 14.33 -5.20 5.71
CA ARG A 119 15.07 -6.38 5.23
C ARG A 119 14.19 -7.34 4.43
N LEU A 120 12.94 -7.54 4.86
CA LEU A 120 11.97 -8.38 4.13
C LEU A 120 11.58 -7.73 2.81
N GLU A 121 11.44 -6.39 2.79
CA GLU A 121 11.17 -5.66 1.55
C GLU A 121 12.33 -5.74 0.57
N LEU A 122 13.57 -5.60 1.06
CA LEU A 122 14.79 -5.76 0.27
C LEU A 122 14.88 -7.17 -0.31
N ALA A 123 14.63 -8.19 0.51
CA ALA A 123 14.60 -9.59 0.05
C ALA A 123 13.54 -9.80 -1.03
N ALA A 124 12.31 -9.31 -0.82
CA ALA A 124 11.23 -9.37 -1.80
C ALA A 124 11.60 -8.65 -3.11
N ARG A 125 12.27 -7.49 -3.04
CA ARG A 125 12.77 -6.77 -4.21
C ARG A 125 13.81 -7.59 -4.97
N THR A 126 14.79 -8.18 -4.29
CA THR A 126 15.81 -9.00 -4.94
C THR A 126 15.24 -10.27 -5.60
N LEU A 127 14.24 -10.90 -4.98
CA LEU A 127 13.54 -12.06 -5.54
C LEU A 127 12.64 -11.67 -6.71
N GLY A 128 11.93 -10.55 -6.59
CA GLY A 128 11.04 -10.02 -7.63
C GLY A 128 11.80 -9.56 -8.87
N GLU A 129 12.95 -8.91 -8.70
CA GLU A 129 13.83 -8.51 -9.81
C GLU A 129 14.30 -9.73 -10.61
N PHE A 130 14.72 -10.79 -9.92
CA PHE A 130 15.12 -12.04 -10.57
C PHE A 130 14.00 -12.67 -11.41
N GLY A 131 12.79 -12.80 -10.83
CA GLY A 131 11.64 -13.36 -11.53
C GLY A 131 11.19 -12.48 -12.70
N ALA A 132 11.06 -11.17 -12.50
CA ALA A 132 10.63 -10.24 -13.53
C ALA A 132 11.62 -10.17 -14.70
N THR A 133 12.93 -10.17 -14.45
CA THR A 133 13.94 -10.18 -15.53
C THR A 133 13.85 -11.46 -16.36
N ILE A 134 13.72 -12.63 -15.73
CA ILE A 134 13.60 -13.89 -16.50
C ILE A 134 12.29 -13.93 -17.30
N THR A 135 11.16 -13.51 -16.72
CA THR A 135 9.85 -13.57 -17.40
C THR A 135 9.69 -12.54 -18.53
N PHE A 136 10.14 -11.30 -18.34
CA PHE A 136 9.92 -10.22 -19.32
C PHE A 136 11.11 -9.96 -20.24
N VAL A 137 12.35 -10.19 -19.78
CA VAL A 137 13.57 -9.83 -20.51
C VAL A 137 14.29 -11.07 -21.06
N SER A 138 13.97 -12.27 -20.56
CA SER A 138 14.64 -13.54 -20.92
C SER A 138 16.15 -13.53 -20.59
N ASN A 139 16.82 -14.68 -20.78
CA ASN A 139 18.22 -14.87 -20.42
C ASN A 139 19.13 -14.96 -21.65
N ILE A 140 19.46 -13.81 -22.25
CA ILE A 140 20.27 -13.72 -23.47
C ILE A 140 21.75 -13.52 -23.10
N PRO A 141 22.66 -14.44 -23.51
CA PRO A 141 24.10 -14.27 -23.28
C PRO A 141 24.62 -12.96 -23.90
N GLY A 142 25.37 -12.18 -23.11
CA GLY A 142 26.00 -10.94 -23.57
C GLY A 142 25.13 -9.68 -23.47
N GLU A 143 23.81 -9.83 -23.33
CA GLU A 143 22.87 -8.70 -23.31
C GLU A 143 22.14 -8.58 -21.97
N THR A 144 21.43 -9.65 -21.55
CA THR A 144 20.50 -9.60 -20.40
C THR A 144 20.84 -10.63 -19.32
N ARG A 145 21.96 -11.35 -19.48
CA ARG A 145 22.41 -12.38 -18.54
C ARG A 145 23.05 -11.75 -17.31
N THR A 146 22.35 -11.84 -16.18
CA THR A 146 22.85 -11.42 -14.87
C THR A 146 23.47 -12.60 -14.12
N ILE A 147 24.21 -12.33 -13.04
CA ILE A 147 24.81 -13.38 -12.19
C ILE A 147 23.74 -14.36 -11.68
N PRO A 148 22.56 -13.93 -11.17
CA PRO A 148 21.49 -14.84 -10.79
C PRO A 148 20.97 -15.71 -11.94
N SER A 149 20.73 -15.15 -13.13
CA SER A 149 20.21 -15.93 -14.26
C SER A 149 21.23 -16.93 -14.81
N ALA A 150 22.52 -16.56 -14.78
CA ALA A 150 23.63 -17.47 -15.09
C ALA A 150 23.72 -18.62 -14.07
N MET A 151 23.65 -18.32 -12.77
CA MET A 151 23.64 -19.31 -11.70
C MET A 151 22.48 -20.31 -11.86
N TYR A 152 21.27 -19.82 -12.15
CA TYR A 152 20.10 -20.67 -12.40
C TYR A 152 20.34 -21.65 -13.55
N THR A 153 20.93 -21.20 -14.66
CA THR A 153 21.25 -22.08 -15.80
C THR A 153 22.36 -23.08 -15.50
N LEU A 154 23.40 -22.68 -14.75
CA LEU A 154 24.54 -23.55 -14.44
C LEU A 154 24.16 -24.66 -13.47
N ILE A 155 23.27 -24.40 -12.52
CA ILE A 155 22.77 -25.41 -11.57
C ILE A 155 21.98 -26.51 -12.31
N GLN A 156 21.31 -26.16 -13.42
CA GLN A 156 20.53 -27.12 -14.21
C GLN A 156 21.35 -27.85 -15.28
N THR A 157 22.56 -27.37 -15.58
CA THR A 157 23.40 -27.96 -16.63
C THR A 157 24.24 -29.10 -16.05
N PRO A 158 24.08 -30.36 -16.52
CA PRO A 158 24.87 -31.48 -16.03
C PRO A 158 26.38 -31.25 -16.26
N GLY A 159 27.20 -31.46 -15.23
CA GLY A 159 28.65 -31.29 -15.30
C GLY A 159 29.18 -29.86 -15.12
N ALA A 160 28.30 -28.84 -15.02
CA ALA A 160 28.70 -27.43 -14.86
C ALA A 160 28.95 -27.01 -13.39
N GLY A 161 29.14 -27.97 -12.47
CA GLY A 161 29.27 -27.69 -11.04
C GLY A 161 30.44 -26.79 -10.67
N ALA A 162 31.59 -26.95 -11.36
CA ALA A 162 32.76 -26.11 -11.11
C ALA A 162 32.52 -24.63 -11.48
N ASP A 163 31.81 -24.38 -12.58
CA ASP A 163 31.48 -23.02 -13.03
C ASP A 163 30.44 -22.38 -12.11
N ALA A 164 29.45 -23.15 -11.65
CA ALA A 164 28.49 -22.70 -10.64
C ALA A 164 29.18 -22.29 -9.33
N VAL A 165 30.17 -23.07 -8.87
CA VAL A 165 30.95 -22.74 -7.65
C VAL A 165 31.76 -21.45 -7.84
N ARG A 166 32.43 -21.28 -8.98
CA ARG A 166 33.20 -20.06 -9.26
C ARG A 166 32.31 -18.81 -9.23
N LEU A 167 31.17 -18.85 -9.91
CA LEU A 167 30.21 -17.74 -9.91
C LEU A 167 29.60 -17.50 -8.52
N CYS A 168 29.33 -18.56 -7.74
CA CYS A 168 28.86 -18.45 -6.36
C CYS A 168 29.87 -17.70 -5.48
N VAL A 169 31.15 -18.07 -5.54
CA VAL A 169 32.21 -17.41 -4.77
C VAL A 169 32.34 -15.93 -5.16
N ILE A 170 32.31 -15.63 -6.47
CA ILE A 170 32.35 -14.24 -6.96
C ILE A 170 31.13 -13.45 -6.45
N ALA A 171 29.93 -14.03 -6.47
CA ALA A 171 28.72 -13.39 -5.97
C ALA A 171 28.77 -13.11 -4.47
N ILE A 172 29.31 -14.05 -3.68
CA ILE A 172 29.51 -13.88 -2.23
C ILE A 172 30.49 -12.73 -1.95
N LEU A 173 31.64 -12.71 -2.64
CA LEU A 173 32.64 -11.66 -2.47
C LEU A 173 32.09 -10.28 -2.87
N LEU A 174 31.39 -10.19 -4.00
CA LEU A 174 30.73 -8.95 -4.44
C LEU A 174 29.68 -8.47 -3.42
N SER A 175 28.85 -9.38 -2.90
CA SER A 175 27.83 -9.05 -1.90
C SER A 175 28.46 -8.56 -0.60
N MET A 176 29.54 -9.20 -0.15
CA MET A 176 30.26 -8.82 1.07
C MET A 176 30.94 -7.45 0.91
N ALA A 177 31.58 -7.20 -0.24
CA ALA A 177 32.16 -5.90 -0.57
C ALA A 177 31.10 -4.80 -0.63
N SER A 178 29.96 -5.07 -1.26
CA SER A 178 28.82 -4.14 -1.35
C SER A 178 28.25 -3.81 0.02
N LEU A 179 28.06 -4.81 0.89
CA LEU A 179 27.57 -4.62 2.26
C LEU A 179 28.52 -3.74 3.08
N LEU A 180 29.83 -4.04 3.06
CA LEU A 180 30.85 -3.26 3.76
C LEU A 180 30.89 -1.81 3.25
N LEU A 181 30.79 -1.61 1.94
CA LEU A 181 30.74 -0.28 1.33
C LEU A 181 29.49 0.49 1.74
N SER A 182 28.32 -0.17 1.76
CA SER A 182 27.05 0.42 2.19
C SER A 182 27.09 0.86 3.65
N GLU A 183 27.64 0.02 4.53
CA GLU A 183 27.84 0.39 5.93
C GLU A 183 28.81 1.55 6.09
N TRP A 184 29.93 1.52 5.35
CA TRP A 184 30.92 2.59 5.40
C TRP A 184 30.34 3.94 4.94
N LEU A 185 29.61 3.96 3.82
CA LEU A 185 28.92 5.16 3.32
C LEU A 185 27.87 5.67 4.30
N THR A 186 27.09 4.77 4.91
CA THR A 186 26.07 5.14 5.89
C THR A 186 26.70 5.74 7.15
N ARG A 187 27.80 5.16 7.64
CA ARG A 187 28.55 5.69 8.80
C ARG A 187 29.21 7.03 8.49
N TRP A 188 29.75 7.18 7.28
CA TRP A 188 30.37 8.43 6.83
C TRP A 188 29.35 9.55 6.67
N GLY A 189 28.16 9.25 6.13
CA GLY A 189 27.05 10.19 6.01
C GLY A 189 26.54 10.70 7.36
N ARG A 190 26.39 9.83 8.38
CA ARG A 190 26.01 10.26 9.73
C ARG A 190 27.04 11.21 10.35
N LYS A 191 28.34 10.88 10.25
CA LYS A 191 29.42 11.76 10.74
C LYS A 191 29.42 13.14 10.08
N ARG A 192 29.04 13.26 8.81
CA ARG A 192 28.97 14.55 8.11
C ARG A 192 27.71 15.36 8.42
N LEU A 193 26.62 14.73 8.83
CA LEU A 193 25.35 15.38 9.15
C LEU A 193 25.20 15.73 10.64
N GLY A 194 26.20 15.45 11.47
CA GLY A 194 26.24 15.87 12.87
C GLY A 194 25.18 15.18 13.75
N VAL A 195 24.76 13.96 13.38
CA VAL A 195 23.90 13.08 14.18
C VAL A 195 24.65 11.80 14.53
#